data_AF-A0A2U1S2E8-F1
#
_entry.id   AF-A0A2U1S2E8-F1
#
_cell.length_a   1.000
_cell.length_b   1.000
_cell.length_c   1.000
_cell.angle_alpha   90.00
_cell.angle_beta   90.00
_cell.angle_gamma   90.00
#
_symmetry.space_group_name_H-M   'P 1'
#
loop_
_entity.id
_entity.type
_entity.pdbx_description
1 polymer ?
#
loop_
_entity_poly.entity_id
_entity_poly.type
_entity_poly.pdbx_seq_one_letter_code
_entity_poly.pdbx_strand_id
1 'polypeptide(L)' 'MAIIYIDKEPYDVEAGNNLLHACLSLGFDLPYFCWHPAMGSVGACRQCGVKQFQDEEDAEGRIVMACMT' A
#
# COMPACT_ATOMS: atom_id res chain seq x y z
N MET A 1 -10.50 4.74 -10.45
CA MET A 1 -11.21 4.22 -9.26
C MET A 1 -10.96 2.74 -9.17
N ALA A 2 -10.53 2.27 -8.02
CA ALA A 2 -10.31 0.88 -7.70
C ALA A 2 -10.71 0.66 -6.24
N ILE A 3 -11.31 -0.49 -5.93
CA ILE A 3 -11.63 -0.86 -4.54
C ILE A 3 -10.48 -1.71 -4.01
N ILE A 4 -9.89 -1.28 -2.89
CA ILE A 4 -8.93 -2.08 -2.13
C ILE A 4 -9.50 -2.43 -0.77
N TYR A 5 -9.09 -3.57 -0.22
CA TYR A 5 -9.46 -4.00 1.12
C TYR A 5 -8.27 -3.82 2.05
N ILE A 6 -8.42 -2.98 3.08
CA ILE A 6 -7.43 -2.79 4.14
C ILE A 6 -8.05 -3.32 5.41
N ASP A 7 -7.42 -4.30 6.05
CA ASP A 7 -7.92 -4.96 7.27
C ASP A 7 -9.38 -5.44 7.16
N LYS A 8 -9.75 -5.95 5.97
CA LYS A 8 -11.09 -6.45 5.58
C LYS A 8 -12.15 -5.36 5.36
N GLU A 9 -11.79 -4.09 5.44
CA GLU A 9 -12.69 -2.99 5.12
C GLU A 9 -12.43 -2.46 3.69
N PRO A 10 -13.50 -2.24 2.88
CA PRO A 10 -13.36 -1.74 1.52
C PRO A 10 -13.15 -0.22 1.48
N TYR A 11 -12.21 0.23 0.65
CA TYR A 11 -11.94 1.65 0.38
C TYR A 11 -11.88 1.93 -1.11
N ASP A 12 -12.51 3.01 -1.56
CA ASP A 12 -12.40 3.49 -2.94
C ASP A 12 -11.20 4.42 -3.07
N VAL A 13 -10.30 4.10 -4.01
CA VAL A 13 -9.05 4.81 -4.22
C VAL A 13 -8.84 5.18 -5.68
N GLU A 14 -8.10 6.27 -5.90
CA GLU A 14 -7.70 6.66 -7.25
C GLU A 14 -6.79 5.60 -7.88
N ALA A 15 -7.10 5.22 -9.11
CA ALA A 15 -6.28 4.26 -9.85
C ALA A 15 -5.03 4.95 -10.40
N GLY A 16 -3.89 4.24 -10.39
CA GLY A 16 -2.61 4.73 -10.92
C GLY A 16 -1.63 5.23 -9.86
N ASN A 17 -2.07 5.38 -8.61
CA ASN A 17 -1.19 5.59 -7.45
C ASN A 17 -0.70 4.25 -6.89
N ASN A 18 0.46 4.25 -6.25
CA ASN A 18 0.93 3.10 -5.50
C ASN A 18 0.12 2.93 -4.20
N LEU A 19 0.19 1.74 -3.61
CA LEU A 19 -0.54 1.41 -2.38
C LEU A 19 -0.19 2.33 -1.22
N LEU A 20 1.08 2.73 -1.07
CA LEU A 20 1.49 3.65 0.00
C LEU A 20 0.74 4.98 -0.11
N HIS A 21 0.71 5.57 -1.31
CA HIS A 21 0.00 6.83 -1.54
C HIS A 21 -1.49 6.69 -1.25
N ALA A 22 -2.11 5.58 -1.69
CA ALA A 22 -3.51 5.31 -1.39
C ALA A 22 -3.77 5.23 0.13
N CYS A 23 -2.95 4.50 0.88
CA CYS A 23 -3.08 4.40 2.34
C CYS A 23 -2.93 5.77 3.04
N LEU A 24 -1.92 6.56 2.64
CA LEU A 24 -1.69 7.89 3.23
C LEU A 24 -2.84 8.85 2.93
N SER A 25 -3.40 8.81 1.71
CA SER A 25 -4.55 9.62 1.32
C SER A 25 -5.84 9.28 2.07
N LEU A 26 -5.96 8.02 2.52
CA LEU A 26 -7.04 7.56 3.40
C LEU A 26 -6.79 7.89 4.89
N GLY A 27 -5.62 8.47 5.23
CA GLY A 27 -5.25 8.85 6.60
C GLY A 27 -4.56 7.75 7.41
N PHE A 28 -4.18 6.63 6.81
CA PHE A 28 -3.36 5.63 7.49
C PHE A 28 -1.91 6.13 7.63
N ASP A 29 -1.28 5.84 8.76
CA ASP A 29 0.09 6.26 9.06
C ASP A 29 1.08 5.09 8.90
N LEU A 30 1.41 4.78 7.64
CA LEU A 30 2.47 3.80 7.36
C LEU A 30 3.83 4.47 7.51
N PRO A 31 4.83 3.83 8.14
CA PRO A 31 6.17 4.39 8.19
C PRO A 31 6.82 4.35 6.80
N TYR A 32 7.33 5.49 6.33
CA TYR A 32 8.09 5.61 5.08
C TYR A 32 9.19 6.67 5.19
N PHE A 33 10.26 6.47 4.42
CA PHE A 33 11.37 7.43 4.32
C PHE A 33 11.75 7.73 2.87
N CYS A 34 11.89 6.69 2.04
CA CYS A 34 12.41 6.82 0.68
C CYS A 34 11.32 6.97 -0.40
N TRP A 35 10.19 7.58 -0.05
CA TRP A 35 9.07 7.87 -0.97
C TRP A 35 8.58 9.30 -0.74
N HIS A 36 8.19 9.98 -1.81
CA HIS A 36 7.57 11.30 -1.76
C HIS A 36 6.62 11.47 -2.95
N PRO A 37 5.44 12.10 -2.80
CA PRO A 37 4.44 12.19 -3.87
C PRO A 37 4.97 12.86 -5.15
N ALA A 38 5.84 13.86 -5.02
CA ALA A 38 6.46 14.53 -6.16
C ALA A 38 7.71 13.82 -6.75
N MET A 39 8.28 12.83 -6.05
CA MET A 39 9.52 12.14 -6.48
C MET A 39 9.32 10.65 -6.77
N GLY A 40 8.19 10.07 -6.39
CA GLY A 40 7.93 8.65 -6.53
C GLY A 40 8.68 7.80 -5.49
N SER A 41 8.89 6.54 -5.84
CA SER A 41 9.42 5.51 -4.94
C SER A 41 10.86 5.12 -5.28
N VAL A 42 11.73 5.11 -4.27
CA VAL A 42 13.09 4.57 -4.38
C VAL A 42 13.17 3.11 -3.91
N GLY A 43 12.29 2.69 -3.00
CA GLY A 43 12.24 1.31 -2.48
C GLY A 43 13.41 0.89 -1.57
N ALA A 44 14.28 1.81 -1.15
CA ALA A 44 15.47 1.51 -0.34
C ALA A 44 15.18 1.24 1.15
N CYS A 45 14.26 1.98 1.78
CA CYS A 45 14.07 1.93 3.24
C CYS A 45 13.29 0.70 3.74
N ARG A 46 12.45 0.09 2.88
CA ARG A 46 11.58 -1.06 3.20
C ARG A 46 10.67 -0.90 4.43
N GLN A 47 10.46 0.33 4.92
CA GLN A 47 9.65 0.60 6.12
C GLN A 47 8.15 0.44 5.88
N CYS A 48 7.67 0.75 4.67
CA CYS A 48 6.26 0.62 4.28
C CYS A 48 5.86 -0.84 3.96
N GLY A 49 6.43 -1.80 4.67
CA GLY A 49 6.15 -3.22 4.50
C GLY A 49 4.73 -3.54 4.98
N VAL A 50 3.93 -4.13 4.10
CA VAL A 50 2.56 -4.59 4.40
C VAL A 50 2.39 -6.03 3.95
N LYS A 51 1.40 -6.71 4.52
CA LYS A 51 1.04 -8.07 4.13
C LYS A 51 -0.08 -8.01 3.10
N GLN A 52 0.21 -8.42 1.87
CA GLN A 52 -0.79 -8.54 0.81
C GLN A 52 -1.26 -9.99 0.71
N PHE A 53 -2.56 -10.16 0.59
CA PHE A 53 -3.22 -11.44 0.33
C PHE A 53 -3.76 -11.44 -1.10
N GLN A 54 -3.74 -12.61 -1.74
CA GLN A 54 -4.27 -12.76 -3.10
C GLN A 54 -5.80 -12.70 -3.14
N ASP A 55 -6.44 -13.33 -2.16
CA ASP A 55 -7.89 -13.48 -2.02
C ASP A 55 -8.26 -13.87 -0.58
N GLU A 56 -9.52 -14.27 -0.35
CA GLU A 56 -10.04 -14.64 0.98
C GLU A 56 -9.57 -16.02 1.46
N GLU A 57 -9.06 -16.88 0.57
CA GLU A 57 -8.56 -18.23 0.89
C GLU A 57 -7.06 -18.21 1.24
N ASP A 58 -6.34 -17.17 0.82
CA ASP A 58 -4.94 -16.93 1.16
C ASP A 58 -4.78 -16.55 2.65
N ALA A 59 -4.38 -17.53 3.47
CA ALA A 59 -4.09 -17.32 4.89
C ALA A 59 -2.63 -16.89 5.15
N GLU A 60 -1.72 -17.20 4.23
CA GLU A 60 -0.29 -16.99 4.44
C GLU A 60 0.16 -15.59 4.02
N GLY A 61 -0.38 -15.05 2.92
CA GLY A 61 -0.03 -13.76 2.36
C GLY A 61 1.47 -13.60 2.04
N ARG A 62 1.84 -12.44 1.54
CA ARG A 62 3.25 -12.08 1.31
C ARG A 62 3.55 -10.66 1.72
N ILE A 63 4.77 -10.43 2.19
CA ILE A 63 5.25 -9.09 2.51
C ILE A 63 5.58 -8.38 1.19
N VAL A 64 4.93 -7.24 0.96
CA VAL A 64 5.19 -6.33 -0.15
C VAL A 64 5.53 -4.95 0.39
N MET A 65 6.22 -4.15 -0.41
CA MET A 65 6.48 -2.75 -0.07
C MET A 65 5.41 -1.90 -0.71
N ALA A 66 4.59 -1.22 0.10
CA ALA A 66 3.46 -0.45 -0.39
C ALA A 66 3.88 0.66 -1.39
N CYS A 67 5.10 1.19 -1.28
CA CYS A 67 5.60 2.18 -2.22
C CYS A 67 6.00 1.62 -3.59
N MET A 68 6.07 0.29 -3.77
CA MET A 68 6.53 -0.38 -5.00
C MET A 68 5.44 -1.19 -5.71
N THR A 69 4.21 -1.14 -5.22
CA THR A 69 3.03 -1.82 -5.78
C THR A 69 2.21 -0.89 -6.66
#